data_AF-A0A3Q0HAG3-F1
#
_entry.id   AF-A0A3Q0HAG3-F1
#
_cell.length_a   1.000
_cell.length_b   1.000
_cell.length_c   1.000
_cell.angle_alpha   90.00
_cell.angle_beta   90.00
_cell.angle_gamma   90.00
#
_symmetry.space_group_name_H-M   'P 1'
#
loop_
_entity.id
_entity.type
_entity.pdbx_description
1 polymer ?
#
loop_
_entity_poly.entity_id
_entity_poly.type
_entity_poly.pdbx_seq_one_letter_code
_entity_poly.pdbx_strand_id
1 'polypeptide(L)'
;MVKKNTIPDGWRSLTPVGQPIPGTRFIAFKVPLKGAINQRLTPTQKFTPKDLIAGMKALNVELGLIIDLTYTTRYYEVKDLPKSVQYKKLYTVGLEVPDNATILQFKKWVRKFLWENAGNDKLIGVHCTNGINRTGYLICRYLIDVEGWDPETAIQAFGEARGHRMDGLVYLADLRTQPMRR
;
A
#
# COMPACT_ATOMS: atom_id res chain seq x y z
N MET A 1 -5.03 -6.89 -24.07
CA MET A 1 -3.91 -7.49 -23.29
C MET A 1 -2.88 -6.42 -22.95
N VAL A 2 -2.57 -6.20 -21.66
CA VAL A 2 -1.48 -5.30 -21.27
C VAL A 2 -0.16 -5.94 -21.68
N LYS A 3 0.66 -5.25 -22.50
CA LYS A 3 1.96 -5.77 -22.97
C LYS A 3 2.85 -6.18 -21.79
N LYS A 4 3.55 -7.31 -21.94
CA LYS A 4 4.55 -7.79 -20.97
C LYS A 4 5.63 -6.70 -20.80
N ASN A 5 6.02 -6.41 -19.56
CA ASN A 5 7.05 -5.45 -19.19
C ASN A 5 6.79 -3.94 -19.46
N THR A 6 5.53 -3.51 -19.55
CA THR A 6 5.21 -2.07 -19.58
C THR A 6 5.18 -1.42 -18.20
N ILE A 7 5.68 -0.19 -18.12
CA ILE A 7 5.54 0.67 -16.94
C ILE A 7 4.06 1.10 -16.82
N PRO A 8 3.44 1.02 -15.64
CA PRO A 8 2.05 1.46 -15.46
C PRO A 8 1.88 2.96 -15.68
N ASP A 9 0.69 3.35 -16.11
CA ASP A 9 0.34 4.76 -16.32
C ASP A 9 0.41 5.56 -15.01
N GLY A 10 0.93 6.78 -15.09
CA GLY A 10 1.13 7.66 -13.94
C GLY A 10 2.23 7.21 -12.96
N TRP A 11 2.80 6.01 -13.08
CA TRP A 11 3.74 5.48 -12.09
C TRP A 11 5.04 6.30 -11.95
N ARG A 12 5.48 6.94 -13.05
CA ARG A 12 6.75 7.67 -13.13
C ARG A 12 6.76 8.97 -12.32
N SER A 13 5.64 9.68 -12.25
CA SER A 13 5.54 11.00 -11.60
C SER A 13 5.33 10.90 -10.08
N LEU A 14 5.12 9.69 -9.56
CA LEU A 14 4.84 9.49 -8.14
C LEU A 14 6.11 9.26 -7.34
N THR A 15 6.16 9.87 -6.15
CA THR A 15 7.17 9.53 -5.15
C THR A 15 7.07 8.05 -4.81
N PRO A 16 8.19 7.31 -4.74
CA PRO A 16 8.14 5.86 -4.57
C PRO A 16 7.53 5.39 -3.25
N VAL A 17 7.93 6.02 -2.16
CA VAL A 17 7.56 5.66 -0.79
C VAL A 17 7.06 6.92 -0.08
N GLY A 18 6.00 6.79 0.73
CA GLY A 18 5.58 7.81 1.68
C GLY A 18 6.34 7.73 3.00
N GLN A 19 5.76 8.32 4.04
CA GLN A 19 6.16 8.22 5.43
C GLN A 19 5.26 7.24 6.19
N PRO A 20 5.69 6.71 7.35
CA PRO A 20 4.79 6.04 8.28
C PRO A 20 3.63 6.98 8.66
N ILE A 21 2.40 6.48 8.66
CA ILE A 21 1.25 7.27 9.10
C ILE A 21 1.32 7.41 10.63
N PRO A 22 1.37 8.64 11.19
CA PRO A 22 1.53 8.85 12.63
C PRO A 22 0.47 8.11 13.45
N GLY A 23 0.90 7.51 14.57
CA GLY A 23 0.01 6.74 15.46
C GLY A 23 -0.40 5.37 14.92
N THR A 24 0.17 4.92 13.79
CA THR A 24 -0.15 3.63 13.18
C THR A 24 1.12 2.86 12.81
N ARG A 25 0.98 1.59 12.41
CA ARG A 25 2.06 0.79 11.82
C ARG A 25 1.96 0.67 10.31
N PHE A 26 1.35 1.64 9.62
CA PHE A 26 1.20 1.63 8.16
C PHE A 26 2.22 2.52 7.45
N ILE A 27 2.72 2.02 6.32
CA ILE A 27 3.45 2.82 5.33
C ILE A 27 2.99 2.46 3.91
N ALA A 28 2.79 3.48 3.08
CA ALA A 28 2.30 3.32 1.72
C ALA A 28 3.38 3.62 0.67
N PHE A 29 3.39 2.85 -0.42
CA PHE A 29 4.31 3.04 -1.53
C PHE A 29 3.67 2.65 -2.86
N LYS A 30 4.22 3.11 -3.99
CA LYS A 30 3.83 2.61 -5.32
C LYS A 30 4.41 1.22 -5.56
N VAL A 31 3.94 0.48 -6.56
CA VAL A 31 4.47 -0.87 -6.79
C VAL A 31 5.96 -0.84 -7.17
N PRO A 32 6.85 -1.62 -6.53
CA PRO A 32 8.21 -1.81 -7.02
C PRO A 32 8.17 -2.64 -8.31
N LEU A 33 9.08 -2.34 -9.24
CA LEU A 33 9.16 -2.98 -10.55
C LEU A 33 10.43 -3.83 -10.64
N LYS A 34 10.36 -5.00 -11.27
CA LYS A 34 11.51 -5.86 -11.57
C LYS A 34 12.38 -5.27 -12.68
N GLY A 35 13.63 -5.73 -12.76
CA GLY A 35 14.62 -5.19 -13.71
C GLY A 35 14.12 -5.12 -15.15
N ALA A 36 13.40 -6.14 -15.63
CA ALA A 36 12.87 -6.19 -17.00
C ALA A 36 11.89 -5.04 -17.34
N ILE A 37 11.18 -4.47 -16.36
CA ILE A 37 10.26 -3.35 -16.56
C ILE A 37 11.01 -2.01 -16.46
N ASN A 38 12.08 -1.97 -15.66
CA ASN A 38 12.90 -0.79 -15.42
C ASN A 38 13.90 -0.47 -16.55
N GLN A 39 14.00 -1.30 -17.61
CA GLN A 39 14.97 -1.10 -18.69
C GLN A 39 14.86 0.27 -19.38
N ARG A 40 13.66 0.87 -19.36
CA ARG A 40 13.36 2.18 -19.97
C ARG A 40 13.26 3.32 -18.97
N LEU A 41 13.73 3.12 -17.73
CA LEU A 41 13.70 4.14 -16.67
C LEU A 41 15.11 4.66 -16.41
N THR A 42 15.23 5.98 -16.18
CA THR A 42 16.48 6.59 -15.71
C THR A 42 16.81 6.06 -14.32
N PRO A 43 18.08 6.10 -13.88
CA PRO A 43 18.47 5.66 -12.53
C PRO A 43 17.63 6.30 -11.41
N THR A 44 17.27 7.57 -11.55
CA THR A 44 16.45 8.33 -10.59
C THR A 44 14.96 7.96 -10.62
N GLN A 45 14.48 7.33 -11.70
CA GLN A 45 13.09 6.88 -11.82
C GLN A 45 12.90 5.41 -11.42
N LYS A 46 14.00 4.64 -11.34
CA LYS A 46 13.92 3.23 -10.96
C LYS A 46 13.43 3.09 -9.53
N PHE A 47 12.60 2.07 -9.34
CA PHE A 47 12.15 1.68 -8.01
C PHE A 47 11.90 0.18 -8.02
N THR A 48 12.85 -0.56 -7.47
CA THR A 48 12.87 -2.01 -7.36
C THR A 48 12.55 -2.46 -5.92
N PRO A 49 12.32 -3.77 -5.68
CA PRO A 49 12.22 -4.28 -4.32
C PRO A 49 13.44 -3.94 -3.45
N LYS A 50 14.65 -3.92 -4.03
CA LYS A 50 15.87 -3.51 -3.32
C LYS A 50 15.81 -2.04 -2.91
N ASP A 51 15.32 -1.17 -3.80
CA ASP A 51 15.18 0.27 -3.53
C ASP A 51 14.10 0.52 -2.46
N LEU A 52 13.02 -0.27 -2.45
CA LEU A 52 12.03 -0.25 -1.38
C LEU A 52 12.68 -0.52 -0.01
N ILE A 53 13.44 -1.61 0.11
CA ILE A 53 14.11 -1.97 1.37
C ILE A 53 15.16 -0.93 1.78
N ALA A 54 15.91 -0.39 0.81
CA ALA A 54 16.84 0.70 1.07
C ALA A 54 16.11 1.97 1.58
N GLY A 55 14.95 2.29 1.00
CA GLY A 55 14.10 3.38 1.45
C GLY A 55 13.59 3.20 2.89
N MET A 56 13.18 1.99 3.27
CA MET A 56 12.79 1.69 4.65
C MET A 56 13.95 1.93 5.62
N LYS A 57 15.16 1.46 5.28
CA LYS A 57 16.36 1.68 6.09
C LYS A 57 16.71 3.16 6.23
N ALA A 58 16.57 3.93 5.15
CA ALA A 58 16.82 5.37 5.18
C ALA A 58 15.82 6.13 6.07
N LEU A 59 14.60 5.60 6.24
CA LEU A 59 13.60 6.12 7.17
C LEU A 59 13.76 5.57 8.60
N ASN A 60 14.78 4.74 8.86
CA ASN A 60 14.99 4.02 10.12
C ASN A 60 13.78 3.16 10.54
N VAL A 61 13.13 2.51 9.57
CA VAL A 61 12.01 1.60 9.81
C VAL A 61 12.27 0.23 9.17
N GLU A 62 11.59 -0.80 9.66
CA GLU A 62 11.64 -2.15 9.11
C GLU A 62 10.24 -2.59 8.66
N LEU A 63 10.12 -3.24 7.50
CA LEU A 63 8.87 -3.89 7.10
C LEU A 63 8.77 -5.28 7.72
N GLY A 64 7.62 -5.60 8.31
CA GLY A 64 7.29 -6.96 8.74
C GLY A 64 6.29 -7.66 7.82
N LEU A 65 5.44 -6.89 7.14
CA LEU A 65 4.41 -7.38 6.23
C LEU A 65 4.28 -6.46 5.02
N ILE A 66 4.14 -7.04 3.83
CA ILE A 66 3.70 -6.37 2.61
C ILE A 66 2.34 -6.91 2.19
N ILE A 67 1.37 -6.02 2.01
CA ILE A 67 0.07 -6.30 1.41
C ILE A 67 0.03 -5.69 0.00
N ASP A 68 0.04 -6.57 -1.00
CA ASP A 68 -0.01 -6.21 -2.43
C ASP A 68 -1.45 -6.25 -2.94
N LEU A 69 -1.98 -5.07 -3.27
CA LEU A 69 -3.34 -4.86 -3.74
C LEU A 69 -3.48 -4.91 -5.27
N THR A 70 -2.39 -5.11 -6.01
CA THR A 70 -2.45 -5.10 -7.47
C THR A 70 -3.19 -6.33 -8.00
N TYR A 71 -3.97 -6.17 -9.07
CA TYR A 71 -4.70 -7.28 -9.70
C TYR A 71 -3.83 -8.09 -10.70
N THR A 72 -2.52 -8.15 -10.46
CA THR A 72 -1.55 -8.82 -11.35
C THR A 72 -0.28 -9.17 -10.58
N THR A 73 0.44 -10.19 -11.01
CA THR A 73 1.72 -10.62 -10.42
C THR A 73 2.93 -10.23 -11.27
N ARG A 74 2.73 -9.42 -12.32
CA ARG A 74 3.79 -9.15 -13.32
C ARG A 74 4.91 -8.23 -12.82
N TYR A 75 4.70 -7.50 -11.72
CA TYR A 75 5.55 -6.35 -11.36
C TYR A 75 6.85 -6.73 -10.69
N TYR A 76 6.84 -7.67 -9.75
CA TYR A 76 8.02 -8.18 -9.07
C TYR A 76 7.73 -9.57 -8.48
N GLU A 77 8.77 -10.29 -8.06
CA GLU A 77 8.61 -11.62 -7.48
C GLU A 77 8.89 -11.59 -5.98
N VAL A 78 8.19 -12.43 -5.22
CA VAL A 78 8.34 -12.51 -3.75
C VAL A 78 9.78 -12.87 -3.35
N LYS A 79 10.49 -13.63 -4.18
CA LYS A 79 11.89 -14.00 -3.96
C LYS A 79 12.85 -12.79 -3.96
N ASP A 80 12.42 -11.66 -4.52
CA ASP A 80 13.20 -10.41 -4.57
C ASP A 80 13.06 -9.60 -3.26
N LEU A 81 12.20 -10.04 -2.33
CA LEU A 81 12.02 -9.45 -1.00
C LEU A 81 12.85 -10.19 0.05
N PRO A 82 13.24 -9.52 1.16
CA PRO A 82 13.89 -10.20 2.27
C PRO A 82 12.98 -11.28 2.89
N LYS A 83 13.56 -12.41 3.27
CA LYS A 83 12.82 -13.53 3.91
C LYS A 83 12.13 -13.14 5.23
N SER A 84 12.61 -12.08 5.89
CA SER A 84 12.02 -11.55 7.12
C SER A 84 10.69 -10.81 6.90
N VAL A 85 10.36 -10.45 5.66
CA VAL A 85 9.14 -9.71 5.30
C VAL A 85 8.08 -10.69 4.85
N GLN A 86 6.97 -10.78 5.58
CA GLN A 86 5.81 -11.55 5.13
C GLN A 86 5.19 -10.88 3.90
N TYR A 87 4.72 -11.65 2.93
CA TYR A 87 4.04 -11.14 1.74
C TYR A 87 2.62 -11.71 1.64
N LYS A 88 1.64 -10.84 1.38
CA LYS A 88 0.24 -11.20 1.18
C LYS A 88 -0.31 -10.51 -0.07
N LYS A 89 -0.86 -11.31 -0.99
CA LYS A 89 -1.53 -10.84 -2.20
C LYS A 89 -3.03 -10.71 -1.95
N LEU A 90 -3.58 -9.50 -2.06
CA LEU A 90 -5.02 -9.24 -2.00
C LEU A 90 -5.48 -8.65 -3.33
N TYR A 91 -5.98 -9.49 -4.23
CA TYR A 91 -6.42 -9.04 -5.55
C TYR A 91 -7.55 -8.01 -5.43
N THR A 92 -7.21 -6.74 -5.68
CA THR A 92 -8.14 -5.61 -5.51
C THR A 92 -8.38 -4.93 -6.85
N VAL A 93 -9.60 -5.04 -7.36
CA VAL A 93 -10.03 -4.37 -8.59
C VAL A 93 -9.94 -2.85 -8.40
N GLY A 94 -9.49 -2.14 -9.43
CA GLY A 94 -9.40 -0.68 -9.40
C GLY A 94 -10.70 -0.03 -9.87
N LEU A 95 -10.87 1.25 -9.54
CA LEU A 95 -12.01 2.09 -9.97
C LEU A 95 -13.36 1.77 -9.31
N GLU A 96 -13.43 0.72 -8.51
CA GLU A 96 -14.58 0.39 -7.67
C GLU A 96 -14.14 0.21 -6.21
N VAL A 97 -15.09 0.36 -5.29
CA VAL A 97 -14.89 0.11 -3.86
C VAL A 97 -14.65 -1.40 -3.64
N PRO A 98 -13.57 -1.80 -2.94
CA PRO A 98 -13.37 -3.19 -2.55
C PRO A 98 -14.61 -3.77 -1.86
N ASP A 99 -14.94 -5.01 -2.21
CA ASP A 99 -16.04 -5.72 -1.59
C ASP A 99 -15.78 -6.00 -0.09
N ASN A 100 -16.84 -6.39 0.62
CA ASN A 100 -16.75 -6.65 2.07
C ASN A 100 -15.77 -7.79 2.40
N ALA A 101 -15.66 -8.80 1.53
CA ALA A 101 -14.73 -9.91 1.72
C ALA A 101 -13.27 -9.42 1.68
N THR A 102 -12.93 -8.56 0.72
CA THR A 102 -11.62 -7.93 0.58
C THR A 102 -11.29 -7.06 1.79
N ILE A 103 -12.24 -6.23 2.22
CA ILE A 103 -12.07 -5.35 3.40
C ILE A 103 -11.85 -6.19 4.67
N LEU A 104 -12.67 -7.20 4.89
CA LEU A 104 -12.57 -8.07 6.06
C LEU A 104 -11.24 -8.85 6.05
N GLN A 105 -10.81 -9.33 4.88
CA GLN A 105 -9.55 -10.04 4.74
C GLN A 105 -8.35 -9.13 5.03
N PHE A 106 -8.38 -7.87 4.56
CA PHE A 106 -7.37 -6.87 4.88
C PHE A 106 -7.29 -6.64 6.40
N LYS A 107 -8.43 -6.38 7.05
CA LYS A 107 -8.51 -6.20 8.52
C LYS A 107 -7.96 -7.40 9.28
N LYS A 108 -8.32 -8.62 8.87
CA LYS A 108 -7.85 -9.85 9.49
C LYS A 108 -6.32 -9.97 9.44
N TRP A 109 -5.72 -9.68 8.29
CA TRP A 109 -4.25 -9.74 8.16
C TRP A 109 -3.55 -8.66 8.98
N VAL A 110 -4.08 -7.43 8.99
CA VAL A 110 -3.53 -6.34 9.80
C VAL A 110 -3.60 -6.69 11.29
N ARG A 111 -4.78 -7.04 11.82
CA ARG A 111 -4.95 -7.42 13.23
C ARG A 111 -4.04 -8.58 13.63
N LYS A 112 -3.96 -9.62 12.78
CA LYS A 112 -3.07 -10.76 13.02
C LYS A 112 -1.60 -10.32 13.10
N PHE A 113 -1.15 -9.51 12.15
CA PHE A 113 0.23 -9.02 12.14
C PHE A 113 0.55 -8.21 13.39
N LEU A 114 -0.33 -7.27 13.78
CA LEU A 114 -0.15 -6.45 14.97
C LEU A 114 -0.08 -7.30 16.25
N TRP A 115 -0.94 -8.31 16.36
CA TRP A 115 -0.92 -9.25 17.49
C TRP A 115 0.38 -10.08 17.54
N GLU A 116 0.81 -10.67 16.42
CA GLU A 116 2.05 -11.46 16.36
C GLU A 116 3.32 -10.61 16.55
N ASN A 117 3.23 -9.30 16.33
CA ASN A 117 4.37 -8.37 16.39
C ASN A 117 4.21 -7.32 17.49
N ALA A 118 3.44 -7.59 18.54
CA ALA A 118 3.21 -6.66 19.65
C ALA A 118 4.51 -6.23 20.37
N GLY A 119 5.55 -7.06 20.32
CA GLY A 119 6.86 -6.77 20.93
C GLY A 119 7.88 -6.08 20.01
N ASN A 120 7.47 -5.53 18.86
CA ASN A 120 8.36 -4.80 17.95
C ASN A 120 7.62 -3.71 17.17
N ASP A 121 8.38 -2.85 16.46
CA ASP A 121 7.83 -1.69 15.72
C ASP A 121 7.80 -1.87 14.19
N LYS A 122 7.88 -3.12 13.70
CA LYS A 122 7.87 -3.40 12.25
C LYS A 122 6.60 -2.87 11.57
N LEU A 123 6.72 -2.28 10.39
CA LEU A 123 5.60 -1.70 9.68
C LEU A 123 4.92 -2.69 8.73
N ILE A 124 3.65 -2.38 8.43
CA ILE A 124 2.84 -2.96 7.37
C ILE A 124 2.95 -2.06 6.15
N GLY A 125 3.67 -2.55 5.15
CA GLY A 125 3.76 -1.95 3.84
C GLY A 125 2.53 -2.27 2.99
N VAL A 126 1.81 -1.27 2.51
CA VAL A 126 0.65 -1.47 1.64
C VAL A 126 0.88 -0.77 0.31
N HIS A 127 0.66 -1.47 -0.79
CA HIS A 127 0.73 -0.86 -2.11
C HIS A 127 -0.34 -1.39 -3.05
N CYS A 128 -0.75 -0.53 -3.98
CA CYS A 128 -1.41 -0.93 -5.21
C CYS A 128 -0.46 -0.58 -6.37
N THR A 129 -0.97 -0.23 -7.56
CA THR A 129 -0.08 0.20 -8.65
C THR A 129 0.62 1.51 -8.29
N ASN A 130 -0.16 2.50 -7.84
CA ASN A 130 0.33 3.87 -7.58
C ASN A 130 0.54 4.14 -6.08
N GLY A 131 0.00 3.26 -5.22
CA GLY A 131 0.07 3.43 -3.77
C GLY A 131 -0.82 4.55 -3.23
N ILE A 132 -1.88 4.92 -3.96
CA ILE A 132 -2.76 6.05 -3.63
C ILE A 132 -4.17 5.53 -3.35
N ASN A 133 -5.03 5.39 -4.36
CA ASN A 133 -6.46 5.17 -4.14
C ASN A 133 -6.83 3.86 -3.42
N ARG A 134 -6.54 2.68 -3.98
CA ARG A 134 -6.85 1.39 -3.31
C ARG A 134 -6.11 1.21 -1.98
N THR A 135 -4.88 1.71 -1.92
CA THR A 135 -4.03 1.66 -0.74
C THR A 135 -4.61 2.52 0.38
N GLY A 136 -4.87 3.78 0.09
CA GLY A 136 -5.46 4.73 1.02
C GLY A 136 -6.86 4.31 1.43
N TYR A 137 -7.68 3.81 0.51
CA TYR A 137 -9.00 3.29 0.86
C TYR A 137 -8.93 2.19 1.91
N LEU A 138 -8.14 1.12 1.70
CA LEU A 138 -8.08 0.01 2.65
C LEU A 138 -7.42 0.40 3.98
N ILE A 139 -6.42 1.27 3.97
CA ILE A 139 -5.82 1.82 5.19
C ILE A 139 -6.85 2.67 5.94
N CYS A 140 -7.46 3.67 5.30
CA CYS A 140 -8.42 4.56 5.94
C CYS A 140 -9.64 3.78 6.45
N ARG A 141 -10.15 2.83 5.66
CA ARG A 141 -11.25 1.95 6.08
C ARG A 141 -10.89 1.11 7.29
N TYR A 142 -9.64 0.66 7.41
CA TYR A 142 -9.17 0.00 8.64
C TYR A 142 -9.18 0.97 9.83
N LEU A 143 -8.59 2.16 9.68
CA LEU A 143 -8.50 3.16 10.75
C LEU A 143 -9.88 3.59 11.24
N ILE A 144 -10.84 3.78 10.34
CA ILE A 144 -12.22 4.14 10.69
C ILE A 144 -12.91 2.98 11.42
N ASP A 145 -12.91 1.78 10.83
CA ASP A 145 -13.74 0.68 11.33
C ASP A 145 -13.12 -0.05 12.54
N VAL A 146 -11.81 0.06 12.74
CA VAL A 146 -11.08 -0.70 13.78
C VAL A 146 -10.50 0.22 14.85
N GLU A 147 -9.89 1.33 14.44
CA GLU A 147 -9.25 2.28 15.37
C GLU A 147 -10.20 3.43 15.76
N GLY A 148 -11.39 3.49 15.17
CA GLY A 148 -12.40 4.52 15.47
C GLY A 148 -12.04 5.93 14.99
N TRP A 149 -11.14 6.05 14.02
CA TRP A 149 -10.76 7.35 13.48
C TRP A 149 -11.92 8.01 12.74
N ASP A 150 -11.99 9.34 12.85
CA ASP A 150 -12.85 10.15 11.98
C ASP A 150 -12.42 9.98 10.49
N PRO A 151 -13.37 9.86 9.54
CA PRO A 151 -13.04 9.67 8.13
C PRO A 151 -12.14 10.75 7.52
N GLU A 152 -12.39 12.04 7.77
CA GLU A 152 -11.55 13.10 7.21
C GLU A 152 -10.14 13.06 7.82
N THR A 153 -10.05 12.77 9.11
CA THR A 153 -8.76 12.61 9.81
C THR A 153 -7.95 11.47 9.19
N ALA A 154 -8.55 10.31 8.92
CA ALA A 154 -7.88 9.19 8.28
C ALA A 154 -7.45 9.51 6.83
N ILE A 155 -8.33 10.14 6.05
CA ILE A 155 -8.03 10.56 4.66
C ILE A 155 -6.88 11.56 4.62
N GLN A 156 -6.91 12.56 5.50
CA GLN A 156 -5.88 13.59 5.58
C GLN A 156 -4.54 13.00 6.00
N ALA A 157 -4.50 12.23 7.10
CA ALA A 157 -3.27 11.60 7.58
C ALA A 157 -2.64 10.67 6.54
N PHE A 158 -3.47 9.90 5.80
CA PHE A 158 -2.97 9.10 4.68
C PHE A 158 -2.38 9.98 3.58
N GLY A 159 -3.09 11.03 3.14
CA GLY A 159 -2.65 11.90 2.06
C GLY A 159 -1.33 12.63 2.38
N GLU A 160 -1.20 13.12 3.60
CA GLU A 160 0.01 13.78 4.11
C GLU A 160 1.18 12.80 4.18
N ALA A 161 0.99 11.64 4.82
CA ALA A 161 2.04 10.63 4.93
C ALA A 161 2.44 10.08 3.56
N ARG A 162 1.49 9.86 2.64
CA ARG A 162 1.79 9.37 1.29
C ARG A 162 2.49 10.41 0.42
N GLY A 163 2.28 11.70 0.70
CA GLY A 163 2.71 12.82 -0.15
C GLY A 163 1.90 12.98 -1.44
N HIS A 164 0.79 12.24 -1.58
CA HIS A 164 -0.15 12.30 -2.70
C HIS A 164 -1.56 12.09 -2.16
N ARG A 165 -2.49 12.97 -2.51
CA ARG A 165 -3.89 12.87 -2.06
C ARG A 165 -4.63 11.78 -2.83
N MET A 166 -5.57 11.13 -2.17
CA MET A 166 -6.57 10.30 -2.87
C MET A 166 -7.47 11.20 -3.72
N ASP A 167 -7.73 10.77 -4.95
CA ASP A 167 -8.57 11.48 -5.92
C ASP A 167 -9.73 10.60 -6.46
N GLY A 168 -9.73 9.31 -6.16
CA GLY A 168 -10.80 8.41 -6.57
C GLY A 168 -12.09 8.68 -5.79
N LEU A 169 -13.00 9.45 -6.40
CA LEU A 169 -14.26 9.90 -5.78
C LEU A 169 -15.09 8.75 -5.21
N VAL A 170 -15.10 7.59 -5.86
CA VAL A 170 -15.81 6.40 -5.39
C VAL A 170 -15.32 5.95 -4.01
N TYR A 171 -14.02 6.06 -3.74
CA TYR A 171 -13.41 5.71 -2.47
C TYR A 171 -13.69 6.76 -1.40
N LEU A 172 -13.53 8.04 -1.76
CA LEU A 172 -13.75 9.15 -0.83
C LEU A 172 -15.21 9.23 -0.39
N ALA A 173 -16.15 9.07 -1.32
CA ALA A 173 -17.57 9.04 -1.01
C ALA A 173 -17.90 7.89 -0.05
N ASP A 174 -17.36 6.70 -0.29
CA ASP A 174 -17.57 5.56 0.59
C ASP A 174 -17.01 5.79 2.00
N LEU A 175 -15.76 6.25 2.10
CA LEU A 175 -15.11 6.55 3.38
C LEU A 175 -15.91 7.52 4.24
N ARG A 176 -16.51 8.53 3.61
CA ARG A 176 -17.26 9.60 4.29
C ARG A 176 -18.69 9.21 4.68
N THR A 177 -19.33 8.37 3.88
CA THR A 177 -20.80 8.19 3.96
C THR A 177 -21.22 6.82 4.45
N GLN A 178 -20.40 5.79 4.25
CA GLN A 178 -20.80 4.42 4.58
C GLN A 178 -20.51 4.09 6.04
N PRO A 179 -21.43 3.34 6.69
CA PRO A 179 -21.25 2.94 8.08
C PRO A 179 -20.05 2.02 8.24
N MET A 180 -19.58 1.87 9.48
CA MET A 180 -18.53 0.93 9.82
C MET A 180 -18.89 -0.49 9.37
N ARG A 181 -17.98 -1.14 8.64
CA ARG A 181 -18.18 -2.50 8.16
C ARG A 181 -17.60 -3.47 9.20
N ARG A 182 -18.42 -4.02 10.08
CA ARG A 182 -17.97 -4.91 11.17
C ARG A 182 -17.26 -6.17 10.66
#